data_AF-A0A950AA87-F1
#
_entry.id   AF-A0A950AA87-F1
#
_cell.length_a   1.000
_cell.length_b   1.000
_cell.length_c   1.000
_cell.angle_alpha   90.00
_cell.angle_beta   90.00
_cell.angle_gamma   90.00
#
_symmetry.space_group_name_H-M   'P 1'
#
loop_
_entity.id
_entity.type
_entity.pdbx_description
1 polymer ?
#
loop_
_entity_poly.entity_id
_entity_poly.type
_entity_poly.pdbx_seq_one_letter_code
_entity_poly.pdbx_strand_id
1 'polypeptide(L)' 'MAVQGGLLRLETPGNGHIVDITPGVASVVSTAGVDRGLVSVFATGSTVAVTTMEYEPGGVHDLQGCSTA' A
#
# COMPACT_ATOMS: atom_id res chain seq x y z
N MET A 1 -11.70 10.77 -20.13
CA MET A 1 -11.34 10.24 -18.81
C MET A 1 -9.91 9.70 -18.91
N ALA A 2 -8.95 10.38 -18.29
CA ALA A 2 -7.56 9.95 -18.33
C ALA A 2 -7.35 8.86 -17.26
N VAL A 3 -6.59 7.82 -17.61
CA VAL A 3 -6.16 6.77 -16.67
C VAL A 3 -4.64 6.83 -16.62
N GLN A 4 -4.10 7.05 -15.43
CA GLN A 4 -2.67 7.04 -15.18
C GLN A 4 -2.33 5.82 -14.32
N GLY A 5 -1.29 5.08 -14.72
CA GLY A 5 -0.82 3.91 -14.00
C GLY A 5 0.55 4.15 -13.36
N GLY A 6 0.83 3.38 -12.32
CA GLY A 6 2.14 3.29 -11.68
C GLY A 6 2.35 1.90 -11.11
N LEU A 7 3.61 1.52 -10.90
CA LEU A 7 3.99 0.25 -10.31
C LEU A 7 4.92 0.51 -9.12
N LEU A 8 4.54 0.02 -7.94
CA LEU A 8 5.41 -0.02 -6.78
C LEU A 8 6.03 -1.42 -6.70
N ARG A 9 7.35 -1.51 -6.74
CA ARG A 9 8.09 -2.76 -6.50
C ARG A 9 8.67 -2.71 -5.10
N LEU A 10 8.35 -3.73 -4.31
CA LEU A 10 8.76 -3.84 -2.91
C LEU A 10 9.37 -5.21 -2.70
N GLU A 11 10.43 -5.25 -1.90
CA GLU A 11 11.02 -6.48 -1.39
C GLU A 11 10.71 -6.55 0.10
N THR A 12 10.18 -7.68 0.55
CA THR A 12 9.85 -7.88 1.96
C THR A 12 10.44 -9.20 2.45
N PRO A 13 10.77 -9.32 3.75
CA PRO A 13 11.16 -10.58 4.35
C PRO A 13 10.04 -11.65 4.40
N GLY A 14 8.81 -11.32 3.98
CA GLY A 14 7.63 -12.18 4.10
C GLY A 14 6.97 -12.09 5.49
N ASN A 15 6.18 -13.12 5.84
CA ASN A 15 5.58 -13.32 7.18
C ASN A 15 4.81 -12.12 7.74
N GLY A 16 3.93 -11.52 6.93
CA GLY A 16 3.11 -10.39 7.39
C GLY A 16 3.88 -9.08 7.59
N HIS A 17 5.08 -8.93 7.00
CA HIS A 17 5.79 -7.66 7.01
C HIS A 17 4.93 -6.54 6.41
N ILE A 18 4.73 -5.47 7.17
CA ILE A 18 3.89 -4.33 6.79
C ILE A 18 4.82 -3.24 6.26
N VAL A 19 4.46 -2.67 5.11
CA VAL A 19 5.23 -1.60 4.46
C VAL A 19 4.31 -0.42 4.23
N ASP A 20 4.72 0.77 4.70
CA ASP A 20 4.03 2.00 4.34
C ASP A 20 4.29 2.35 2.86
N ILE A 21 3.24 2.24 2.04
CA ILE A 21 3.27 2.57 0.62
C ILE A 21 2.73 3.97 0.31
N THR A 22 2.30 4.73 1.34
CA THR A 22 1.73 6.07 1.19
C THR A 22 2.63 7.00 0.38
N PRO A 23 3.96 7.07 0.62
CA PRO A 23 4.85 7.93 -0.17
C PRO A 23 4.91 7.51 -1.65
N GLY A 24 4.89 6.20 -1.92
CA GLY A 24 4.92 5.67 -3.28
C GLY A 24 3.63 5.96 -4.05
N VAL A 25 2.47 5.78 -3.41
CA VAL A 25 1.17 6.12 -3.97
C VAL A 25 1.07 7.63 -4.24
N ALA A 26 1.51 8.46 -3.28
CA ALA A 26 1.52 9.92 -3.44
C ALA A 26 2.38 10.36 -4.63
N SER A 27 3.55 9.74 -4.83
CA SER A 27 4.40 10.00 -5.98
C SER A 27 3.69 9.70 -7.30
N VAL A 28 3.02 8.54 -7.42
CA VAL A 28 2.24 8.19 -8.63
C VAL A 28 1.10 9.17 -8.84
N VAL A 29 0.34 9.51 -7.80
CA VAL A 29 -0.78 10.44 -7.90
C VAL A 29 -0.32 11.83 -8.35
N SER A 30 0.83 12.30 -7.87
CA SER A 30 1.37 13.63 -8.23
C SER A 30 1.63 13.77 -9.74
N THR A 31 1.88 12.66 -10.44
CA THR A 31 2.12 12.66 -11.89
C THR A 31 0.84 12.82 -12.71
N ALA A 32 -0.34 12.57 -12.11
CA ALA A 32 -1.60 12.51 -12.84
C ALA A 32 -2.15 13.88 -13.26
N GLY A 33 -1.68 14.98 -12.65
CA GLY A 33 -2.09 16.35 -13.02
C GLY A 33 -3.58 16.62 -12.88
N VAL A 34 -4.28 15.91 -11.98
CA VAL A 34 -5.72 16.04 -11.74
C VAL A 34 -6.00 16.55 -10.32
N ASP A 35 -7.00 17.42 -10.19
CA ASP A 35 -7.42 17.93 -8.87
C ASP A 35 -8.42 16.99 -8.16
N ARG A 36 -9.16 16.19 -8.94
CA ARG A 36 -10.18 15.26 -8.43
C ARG A 36 -10.21 13.99 -9.26
N GLY A 37 -10.26 12.84 -8.58
CA GLY A 37 -10.31 11.54 -9.22
C GLY A 37 -10.45 10.41 -8.21
N LEU A 38 -10.27 9.19 -8.69
CA LEU A 38 -10.27 7.97 -7.87
C LEU A 38 -8.92 7.27 -8.05
N VAL A 39 -8.32 6.85 -6.94
CA VAL A 39 -7.09 6.04 -6.92
C VAL A 39 -7.48 4.62 -6.57
N SER A 40 -7.11 3.68 -7.43
CA SER A 40 -7.24 2.25 -7.17
C SER A 40 -5.86 1.66 -6.90
N VAL A 41 -5.68 1.06 -5.72
CA VAL A 41 -4.45 0.38 -5.33
C VAL A 41 -4.78 -1.09 -5.12
N PHE A 42 -4.03 -1.97 -5.78
CA PHE A 42 -4.21 -3.41 -5.68
C PHE A 42 -2.84 -4.09 -5.65
N ALA A 43 -2.76 -5.20 -4.93
CA ALA A 43 -1.57 -6.05 -4.91
C ALA A 43 -1.68 -7.15 -5.96
N THR A 44 -0.54 -7.52 -6.54
CA THR A 44 -0.44 -8.66 -7.46
C THR A 44 -0.06 -9.91 -6.66
N GLY A 45 -1.04 -10.77 -6.37
CA GLY A 45 -0.83 -12.05 -5.67
C GLY A 45 -1.91 -12.38 -4.65
N SER A 46 -1.98 -13.63 -4.22
CA SER A 46 -2.97 -14.11 -3.24
C SER A 46 -2.54 -13.99 -1.78
N THR A 47 -1.26 -13.71 -1.54
CA THR A 47 -0.66 -13.66 -0.19
C THR A 47 -0.32 -12.24 0.26
N VAL A 48 -0.85 -11.23 -0.43
CA VAL A 48 -0.62 -9.81 -0.15
C VAL A 48 -1.97 -9.12 -0.01
N ALA A 49 -2.08 -8.24 0.98
CA ALA A 49 -3.24 -7.37 1.17
C ALA A 49 -2.81 -5.90 1.10
N VAL A 50 -3.73 -5.06 0.65
CA VAL A 50 -3.62 -3.60 0.73
C VAL A 50 -4.70 -3.14 1.70
N THR A 51 -4.30 -2.37 2.70
CA THR A 51 -5.22 -1.78 3.68
C THR A 51 -4.78 -0.36 4.01
N THR A 52 -5.66 0.40 4.63
CA THR A 52 -5.36 1.72 5.20
C THR A 52 -5.41 1.63 6.71
N MET A 53 -4.41 2.18 7.38
CA MET A 53 -4.31 2.24 8.84
C MET A 53 -3.42 3.42 9.22
N GLU A 54 -3.42 3.78 10.50
CA GLU A 54 -2.36 4.63 11.04
C GLU A 54 -1.05 3.83 11.10
N TYR A 55 0.00 4.34 10.44
CA TYR A 55 1.29 3.70 10.43
C TYR A 55 2.11 4.13 11.65
N GLU A 56 1.85 3.49 12.77
CA GLU A 56 2.57 3.67 14.02
C GLU A 56 3.07 2.32 14.57
N PRO A 57 4.17 2.29 15.36
CA PRO A 57 4.79 1.05 15.80
C PRO A 57 3.85 0.04 16.48
N GLY A 58 2.90 0.49 17.31
CA GLY A 58 1.92 -0.33 18.01
C GLY A 58 0.94 -1.02 17.05
N GLY A 59 0.27 -0.26 16.19
CA GLY A 59 -0.65 -0.79 15.18
C GLY A 59 0.01 -1.78 14.22
N VAL A 60 1.27 -1.53 13.84
CA VAL A 60 2.06 -2.48 13.04
C VAL A 60 2.28 -3.79 13.80
N HIS A 61 2.65 -3.71 15.08
CA HIS A 61 2.86 -4.87 15.95
C HIS A 61 1.56 -5.66 16.14
N ASP A 62 0.45 -4.98 16.40
CA ASP A 62 -0.86 -5.59 16.64
C ASP A 62 -1.32 -6.39 15.42
N LEU A 63 -1.21 -5.82 14.22
CA LEU A 63 -1.59 -6.52 12.99
C LEU A 63 -0.67 -7.72 12.67
N GLN A 64 0.62 -7.59 12.94
CA GLN A 64 1.55 -8.72 12.78
C GLN A 64 1.26 -9.84 13.77
N GLY A 65 0.87 -9.51 15.01
CA GLY A 65 0.46 -10.48 16.02
C GLY A 65 -0.86 -11.19 15.72
N CYS A 66 -1.75 -10.60 14.92
CA CYS A 66 -2.97 -11.26 14.49
C CYS A 66 -2.75 -12.34 13.41
N SER A 67 -1.65 -12.28 12.66
CA SER A 67 -1.41 -13.21 11.53
C SER A 67 -0.71 -14.52 11.94
N THR A 68 -0.35 -14.69 13.21
CA THR A 68 0.40 -15.86 13.74
C THR A 68 -0.49 -16.98 14.30
N ALA A 69 -1.73 -17.09 13.82
CA ALA A 69 -2.58 -18.26 14.09
C ALA A 69 -2.11 -19.50 13.31
#